data_AF-A0A227IMT3-F1
#
_entry.id   AF-A0A227IMT3-F1
#
_cell.length_a   1.000
_cell.length_b   1.000
_cell.length_c   1.000
_cell.angle_alpha   90.00
_cell.angle_beta   90.00
_cell.angle_gamma   90.00
#
_symmetry.space_group_name_H-M   'P 1'
#
loop_
_entity.id
_entity.type
_entity.pdbx_description
1 polymer ?
#
loop_
_entity_poly.entity_id
_entity_poly.type
_entity_poly.pdbx_seq_one_letter_code
_entity_poly.pdbx_strand_id
1 'polypeptide(L)' 'WKGIDNLPVLNFENHEVREYIYQGEASVIKHWLKPPYSVDGWRFDVIHMLGEGEGAKNNAHYVKAFRQATKSVNPNAYVL' A
#
# COMPACT_ATOMS: atom_id res chain seq x y z
N TRP A 1 -7.95 -6.97 -11.38
CA TRP A 1 -7.53 -8.38 -11.26
C TRP A 1 -8.00 -9.18 -12.47
N LYS A 2 -7.30 -9.13 -13.62
CA LYS A 2 -7.60 -9.91 -14.85
C LYS A 2 -9.10 -10.18 -15.16
N GLY A 3 -10.01 -9.23 -14.92
CA GLY A 3 -11.45 -9.40 -15.15
C GLY A 3 -12.20 -10.30 -14.16
N ILE A 4 -11.67 -10.59 -12.97
CA ILE A 4 -12.37 -11.33 -11.92
C ILE A 4 -13.26 -10.36 -11.12
N ASP A 5 -14.58 -10.52 -11.23
CA ASP A 5 -15.57 -9.60 -10.64
C ASP A 5 -15.52 -9.52 -9.11
N ASN A 6 -15.11 -10.60 -8.44
CA ASN A 6 -15.04 -10.65 -6.98
C ASN A 6 -13.81 -9.92 -6.40
N LEU A 7 -12.91 -9.42 -7.24
CA LEU A 7 -11.69 -8.71 -6.82
C LEU A 7 -11.65 -7.31 -7.45
N PRO A 8 -12.49 -6.38 -6.96
CA PRO A 8 -12.48 -5.01 -7.45
C PRO A 8 -11.11 -4.37 -7.23
N VAL A 9 -10.63 -3.65 -8.23
CA VAL A 9 -9.36 -2.92 -8.15
C VAL A 9 -9.63 -1.59 -7.44
N LEU A 10 -8.93 -1.34 -6.34
CA LEU A 10 -9.04 -0.08 -5.62
C LEU A 10 -8.52 1.09 -6.48
N ASN A 11 -9.27 2.19 -6.50
CA ASN A 11 -8.85 3.41 -7.17
C ASN A 11 -7.94 4.25 -6.24
N PHE A 12 -6.63 4.22 -6.49
CA PHE A 12 -5.65 4.99 -5.72
C PHE A 12 -5.57 6.48 -6.09
N GLU A 13 -6.25 6.96 -7.14
CA GLU A 13 -6.41 8.41 -7.35
C GLU A 13 -7.26 9.04 -6.24
N ASN A 14 -8.23 8.27 -5.72
CA ASN A 14 -9.08 8.71 -4.63
C ASN A 14 -8.23 8.92 -3.36
N HIS A 15 -8.29 10.14 -2.83
CA HIS A 15 -7.57 10.54 -1.64
C HIS A 15 -7.93 9.71 -0.41
N GLU A 16 -9.20 9.35 -0.23
CA GLU A 16 -9.66 8.55 0.92
C GLU A 16 -9.06 7.14 0.90
N VAL A 17 -8.92 6.55 -0.29
CA VAL A 17 -8.25 5.24 -0.46
C VAL A 17 -6.78 5.35 -0.07
N ARG A 18 -6.09 6.41 -0.49
CA ARG A 18 -4.68 6.63 -0.12
C ARG A 18 -4.51 6.88 1.38
N GLU A 19 -5.40 7.68 1.97
CA GLU A 19 -5.43 7.96 3.40
C GLU A 19 -5.63 6.68 4.21
N TYR A 20 -6.58 5.84 3.79
CA TYR A 20 -6.85 4.57 4.46
C TYR A 20 -5.72 3.55 4.31
N ILE A 21 -5.07 3.46 3.14
CA ILE A 21 -4.06 2.43 2.88
C ILE A 21 -2.67 2.81 3.40
N TYR A 22 -2.18 4.02 3.17
CA TYR A 22 -0.78 4.37 3.49
C TYR A 22 -0.49 5.80 3.96
N GLN A 23 -1.27 6.81 3.56
CA GLN A 23 -0.98 8.21 3.90
C GLN A 23 -1.32 8.51 5.36
N GLY A 24 -2.49 8.07 5.80
CA GLY A 24 -3.03 8.41 7.11
C GLY A 24 -2.22 7.81 8.26
N GLU A 25 -2.32 8.44 9.43
CA GLU A 25 -1.66 7.97 10.64
C GLU A 25 -2.25 6.66 11.19
N ALA A 26 -3.54 6.45 10.93
CA ALA A 26 -4.27 5.22 11.21
C ALA A 26 -4.38 4.31 9.98
N SER A 27 -3.59 4.56 8.93
CA SER A 27 -3.62 3.76 7.71
C SER A 27 -3.27 2.30 7.99
N VAL A 28 -3.76 1.40 7.14
CA VAL A 28 -3.52 -0.05 7.27
C VAL A 28 -2.03 -0.34 7.38
N ILE A 29 -1.19 0.26 6.53
CA ILE A 29 0.26 0.03 6.56
C ILE A 29 0.86 0.42 7.92
N LYS A 30 0.50 1.60 8.45
CA LYS A 30 1.07 2.10 9.70
C LYS A 30 0.48 1.43 10.94
N HIS A 31 -0.80 1.06 10.90
CA HIS A 31 -1.53 0.49 12.04
C HIS A 31 -0.86 -0.79 12.56
N TRP A 32 -0.56 -1.73 11.67
CA TRP A 32 0.06 -3.02 12.05
C TRP A 32 1.55 -2.89 12.42
N LEU A 33 2.22 -1.85 11.94
CA LEU A 33 3.61 -1.55 12.31
C LEU A 33 3.73 -0.88 13.69
N LYS A 34 2.64 -0.32 14.22
CA LYS A 34 2.59 0.31 15.55
C LYS A 34 2.23 -0.73 16.63
N PRO A 35 2.53 -0.45 17.91
CA PRO A 35 2.04 -1.26 19.02
C PRO A 35 0.51 -1.36 19.01
N PRO A 36 -0.08 -2.48 19.44
CA PRO A 36 0.56 -3.63 20.10
C PRO A 36 1.12 -4.70 19.16
N TYR A 37 0.92 -4.56 17.85
CA TYR A 37 1.27 -5.60 16.88
C TYR A 37 2.74 -5.58 16.49
N SER A 38 3.27 -4.40 16.15
CA SER A 38 4.68 -4.16 15.84
C SER A 38 5.26 -5.15 14.81
N VAL A 39 4.54 -5.42 13.71
CA VAL A 39 5.02 -6.35 12.68
C VAL A 39 6.32 -5.89 12.02
N ASP A 40 7.11 -6.83 11.53
CA ASP A 40 8.45 -6.54 10.99
C ASP A 40 8.45 -6.11 9.51
N GLY A 41 7.30 -6.04 8.84
CA GLY A 41 7.27 -5.63 7.44
C GLY A 41 5.98 -5.94 6.69
N TRP A 42 6.00 -5.58 5.41
CA TRP A 42 4.91 -5.78 4.46
C TRP A 42 5.40 -6.53 3.23
N ARG A 43 4.60 -7.49 2.76
CA ARG A 43 4.72 -8.12 1.45
C ARG A 43 3.56 -7.64 0.60
N PHE A 44 3.83 -6.97 -0.51
CA PHE A 44 2.79 -6.45 -1.38
C PHE A 44 2.43 -7.45 -2.48
N ASP A 45 1.19 -7.94 -2.46
CA ASP A 45 0.71 -8.91 -3.44
C ASP A 45 0.52 -8.27 -4.83
N VAL A 46 1.04 -8.95 -5.86
CA VAL A 46 0.87 -8.58 -7.29
C VAL A 46 1.10 -7.08 -7.55
N ILE A 47 2.11 -6.49 -6.89
CA ILE A 47 2.30 -5.03 -6.91
C ILE A 47 2.62 -4.49 -8.30
N HIS A 48 3.14 -5.30 -9.24
CA HIS A 48 3.36 -4.85 -10.63
C HIS A 48 2.07 -4.49 -11.38
N MET A 49 0.91 -4.88 -10.86
CA MET A 49 -0.41 -4.49 -11.38
C MET A 49 -1.02 -3.31 -10.61
N LEU A 50 -0.32 -2.79 -9.59
CA LEU A 50 -0.83 -1.73 -8.73
C LEU A 50 -0.66 -0.37 -9.42
N GLY A 51 -1.75 0.19 -9.91
CA GLY A 51 -1.72 1.48 -10.60
C GLY A 51 -3.02 1.73 -11.34
N GLU A 52 -3.08 2.85 -12.04
CA GLU A 52 -4.28 3.30 -12.74
C GLU A 52 -4.40 2.61 -14.12
N GLY A 53 -5.60 2.09 -14.39
CA GLY A 53 -5.98 1.51 -15.68
C GLY A 53 -5.29 0.20 -16.05
N GLU A 54 -5.40 -0.19 -17.33
CA GLU A 54 -4.86 -1.46 -17.86
C GLU A 54 -3.33 -1.56 -17.85
N GLY A 55 -2.61 -0.48 -17.55
CA GLY A 55 -1.15 -0.40 -17.64
C GLY A 55 -0.41 -0.13 -16.32
N ALA A 56 -1.09 -0.21 -15.17
CA ALA A 56 -0.51 0.10 -13.85
C ALA A 56 0.23 1.45 -13.83
N LYS A 57 -0.37 2.49 -14.42
CA LYS A 57 0.20 3.83 -14.39
C LYS A 57 0.40 4.28 -12.93
N ASN A 58 1.47 5.02 -12.67
CA ASN A 58 1.88 5.46 -11.32
C ASN A 58 2.30 4.35 -10.34
N ASN A 59 2.52 3.11 -10.79
CA ASN A 59 2.98 2.02 -9.92
C ASN A 59 4.21 2.39 -9.06
N ALA A 60 5.27 2.88 -9.71
CA ALA A 60 6.50 3.27 -9.02
C ALA A 60 6.28 4.39 -7.99
N HIS A 61 5.32 5.29 -8.24
CA HIS A 61 4.94 6.34 -7.30
C HIS A 61 4.31 5.73 -6.04
N TYR A 62 3.34 4.84 -6.20
CA TYR A 62 2.67 4.17 -5.08
C TYR A 62 3.62 3.26 -4.30
N VAL A 63 4.46 2.47 -4.97
CA VAL A 63 5.50 1.64 -4.33
C VAL A 63 6.42 2.49 -3.48
N LYS A 64 6.89 3.62 -4.01
CA LYS A 64 7.75 4.56 -3.27
C LYS A 64 7.01 5.11 -2.04
N ALA A 65 5.75 5.48 -2.19
CA ALA A 65 4.95 6.02 -1.11
C ALA A 65 4.67 4.97 -0.01
N PHE A 66 4.38 3.72 -0.36
CA PHE A 66 4.22 2.62 0.61
C PHE A 66 5.51 2.34 1.38
N ARG A 67 6.65 2.33 0.66
CA ARG A 67 7.96 2.17 1.30
C ARG A 67 8.22 3.32 2.27
N GLN A 68 7.94 4.56 1.88
CA GLN A 68 8.12 5.72 2.76
C GLN A 68 7.23 5.64 4.00
N ALA A 69 5.95 5.29 3.85
CA ALA A 69 5.02 5.14 4.98
C ALA A 69 5.43 4.02 5.95
N THR A 70 5.92 2.89 5.42
CA THR A 70 6.43 1.78 6.23
C THR A 70 7.67 2.22 7.02
N LYS A 71 8.64 2.82 6.33
CA LYS A 71 9.91 3.25 6.91
C LYS A 71 9.79 4.44 7.86
N SER A 72 8.74 5.26 7.73
CA SER A 72 8.48 6.35 8.67
C SER A 72 8.01 5.85 10.04
N VAL A 73 7.41 4.66 10.10
CA VAL A 73 7.02 4.03 11.37
C VAL A 73 8.15 3.16 11.92
N ASN A 74 8.73 2.30 11.09
CA ASN A 74 9.84 1.44 11.47
C ASN A 74 10.90 1.41 10.35
N PRO A 75 12.04 2.09 10.54
CA PRO A 75 13.13 2.10 9.55
C PRO A 75 13.70 0.71 9.24
N ASN A 76 13.54 -0.25 10.15
CA ASN A 76 14.01 -1.63 9.97
C ASN A 76 12.96 -2.53 9.30
N ALA A 77 11.71 -2.10 9.18
CA ALA A 77 10.65 -2.93 8.62
C ALA A 77 10.92 -3.31 7.16
N TYR A 78 10.77 -4.59 6.82
CA TYR A 78 11.03 -5.12 5.50
C TYR A 78 9.86 -4.79 4.54
N VAL A 79 10.19 -4.55 3.27
CA VAL A 79 9.22 -4.27 2.21
C VAL A 79 9.57 -5.17 1.03
N LEU A 80 8.69 -6.13 0.73
CA LEU A 80 8.81 -7.10 -0.36
C LEU A 80 7.79 -6.83 -1.47
#